data_AF-A0A6A8D875-F1
#
_entry.id   AF-A0A6A8D875-F1
#
_cell.length_a   1.000
_cell.length_b   1.000
_cell.length_c   1.000
_cell.angle_alpha   90.00
_cell.angle_beta   90.00
_cell.angle_gamma   90.00
#
_symmetry.space_group_name_H-M   'P 1'
#
loop_
_entity.id
_entity.type
_entity.pdbx_description
1 polymer ?
#
loop_
_entity_poly.entity_id
_entity_poly.type
_entity_poly.pdbx_seq_one_letter_code
_entity_poly.pdbx_strand_id
1 'polypeptide(L)'
;MFSQQIAIKLEIVAKRALNIQDKDGMAGVVSTNFIENEKGAFTVLCTALAPYYLNATKEERIPLDSIIERYRHLQDCGIEEYFKSTDRAAEELTLLLNHLGVWSPKSD
;
A
#
# COMPACT_ATOMS: atom_id res chain seq x y z
N MET A 1 3.81 4.25 -18.80
CA MET A 1 3.05 5.46 -18.40
C MET A 1 1.91 5.12 -17.45
N PHE A 2 0.96 4.26 -17.82
CA PHE A 2 -0.13 3.86 -16.91
C PHE A 2 0.35 3.03 -15.70
N SER A 3 1.23 2.04 -15.94
CA SER A 3 1.89 1.24 -14.89
C SER A 3 2.61 2.10 -13.84
N GLN A 4 3.38 3.08 -14.31
CA GLN A 4 4.13 4.00 -13.46
C GLN A 4 3.21 4.87 -12.61
N GLN A 5 2.09 5.36 -13.16
CA GLN A 5 1.10 6.14 -12.39
C GLN A 5 0.48 5.31 -11.27
N ILE A 6 0.18 4.04 -11.54
CA ILE A 6 -0.33 3.09 -10.54
C ILE A 6 0.72 2.85 -9.44
N ALA A 7 1.97 2.63 -9.82
CA ALA A 7 3.06 2.42 -8.87
C ALA A 7 3.30 3.66 -7.99
N ILE A 8 3.27 4.86 -8.58
CA ILE A 8 3.35 6.14 -7.85
C ILE A 8 2.20 6.28 -6.85
N LYS A 9 0.97 5.90 -7.24
CA LYS A 9 -0.20 5.97 -6.37
C LYS A 9 0.00 5.12 -5.11
N LEU A 10 0.43 3.87 -5.26
CA LEU A 10 0.72 3.00 -4.12
C LEU A 10 1.90 3.53 -3.28
N GLU A 11 2.98 4.01 -3.92
CA GLU A 11 4.13 4.60 -3.22
C GLU A 11 3.70 5.76 -2.31
N ILE A 12 2.90 6.70 -2.81
CA ILE A 12 2.45 7.87 -2.04
C ILE A 12 1.66 7.44 -0.80
N VAL A 13 0.73 6.50 -0.96
CA VAL A 13 -0.13 6.05 0.15
C VAL A 13 0.71 5.28 1.18
N ALA A 14 1.61 4.41 0.73
CA ALA A 14 2.49 3.65 1.61
C ALA A 14 3.49 4.54 2.36
N LYS A 15 4.12 5.51 1.69
CA LYS A 15 5.00 6.50 2.33
C LYS A 15 4.28 7.28 3.41
N ARG A 16 3.01 7.65 3.19
CA ARG A 16 2.20 8.33 4.19
C ARG A 16 1.89 7.43 5.39
N ALA A 17 1.45 6.19 5.16
CA ALA A 17 1.24 5.21 6.23
C ALA A 17 2.46 5.06 7.14
N LEU A 18 3.66 5.16 6.55
CA LEU A 18 4.93 4.99 7.24
C LEU A 18 5.59 6.30 7.68
N ASN A 19 4.98 7.45 7.40
CA ASN A 19 5.56 8.78 7.59
C ASN A 19 6.98 8.93 6.98
N ILE A 20 7.20 8.35 5.80
CA ILE A 20 8.45 8.46 5.03
C ILE A 20 8.40 9.69 4.15
N GLN A 21 9.40 10.56 4.29
CA GLN A 21 9.54 11.77 3.46
C GLN A 21 10.56 11.61 2.33
N ASP A 22 11.54 10.71 2.51
CA ASP A 22 12.65 10.56 1.59
C ASP A 22 12.32 9.66 0.38
N LYS A 23 13.05 9.90 -0.72
CA LYS A 23 12.87 9.18 -1.99
C LYS A 23 13.16 7.68 -1.86
N ASP A 24 14.11 7.30 -1.00
CA ASP A 24 14.60 5.92 -0.83
C ASP A 24 14.40 5.37 0.59
N GLY A 25 13.38 5.88 1.30
CA GLY A 25 13.02 5.35 2.61
C GLY A 25 12.81 3.82 2.57
N MET A 26 13.21 3.14 3.65
CA MET A 26 13.19 1.66 3.72
C MET A 26 14.05 1.00 2.63
N ALA A 27 15.23 1.55 2.33
CA ALA A 27 16.15 1.03 1.31
C ALA A 27 15.52 0.88 -0.09
N GLY A 28 14.55 1.76 -0.42
CA GLY A 28 13.86 1.74 -1.70
C GLY A 28 12.74 0.72 -1.83
N VAL A 29 12.39 -0.03 -0.77
CA VAL A 29 11.24 -0.96 -0.78
C VAL A 29 9.93 -0.23 -1.06
N VAL A 30 9.77 0.99 -0.52
CA VAL A 30 8.59 1.82 -0.80
C VAL A 30 8.92 2.80 -1.92
N SER A 31 9.11 2.26 -3.13
CA SER A 31 9.41 3.07 -4.32
C SER A 31 8.64 2.59 -5.55
N THR A 32 8.37 3.52 -6.46
CA THR A 32 7.79 3.25 -7.78
C THR A 32 8.61 2.21 -8.53
N ASN A 33 9.94 2.26 -8.44
CA ASN A 33 10.81 1.29 -9.11
C ASN A 33 10.59 -0.14 -8.60
N PHE A 34 10.54 -0.32 -7.27
CA PHE A 34 10.30 -1.62 -6.65
C PHE A 34 8.89 -2.16 -7.00
N ILE A 35 7.88 -1.29 -6.99
CA ILE A 35 6.51 -1.66 -7.33
C ILE A 35 6.38 -2.01 -8.82
N GLU A 36 6.95 -1.21 -9.73
CA GLU A 36 6.76 -1.39 -11.16
C GLU A 36 7.63 -2.51 -11.74
N ASN A 37 8.92 -2.54 -11.38
CA ASN A 37 9.91 -3.39 -12.03
C ASN A 37 10.18 -4.71 -11.28
N GLU A 38 10.04 -4.70 -9.96
CA GLU A 38 10.29 -5.89 -9.12
C GLU A 38 8.99 -6.58 -8.67
N LYS A 39 7.83 -6.09 -9.14
CA LYS A 39 6.49 -6.55 -8.74
C LYS A 39 6.27 -6.53 -7.22
N GLY A 40 6.83 -5.51 -6.55
CA GLY A 40 6.87 -5.39 -5.09
C GLY A 40 5.59 -4.93 -4.39
N ALA A 41 4.46 -4.75 -5.09
CA ALA A 41 3.25 -4.14 -4.52
C ALA A 41 2.75 -4.82 -3.24
N PHE A 42 2.74 -6.17 -3.20
CA PHE A 42 2.30 -6.89 -2.00
C PHE A 42 3.21 -6.62 -0.79
N THR A 43 4.52 -6.64 -1.00
CA THR A 43 5.49 -6.31 0.06
C THR A 43 5.28 -4.89 0.57
N VAL A 44 5.00 -3.93 -0.34
CA VAL A 44 4.70 -2.55 0.04
C VAL A 44 3.41 -2.46 0.87
N LEU A 45 2.35 -3.20 0.50
CA LEU A 45 1.12 -3.27 1.30
C LEU A 45 1.37 -3.83 2.70
N CYS A 46 2.07 -4.96 2.81
CA CYS A 46 2.45 -5.54 4.09
C CYS A 46 3.25 -4.54 4.94
N THR A 47 4.22 -3.87 4.33
CA THR A 47 5.06 -2.88 5.00
C THR A 47 4.22 -1.72 5.51
N ALA A 48 3.36 -1.15 4.65
CA ALA A 48 2.49 -0.03 5.01
C ALA A 48 1.52 -0.38 6.14
N LEU A 49 1.04 -1.62 6.20
CA LEU A 49 0.11 -2.06 7.23
C LEU A 49 0.79 -2.49 8.55
N ALA A 50 2.05 -2.89 8.51
CA ALA A 50 2.77 -3.45 9.66
C ALA A 50 2.68 -2.61 10.95
N PRO A 51 2.82 -1.27 10.93
CA PRO A 51 2.73 -0.47 12.16
C PRO A 51 1.36 -0.56 12.84
N TYR A 52 0.29 -0.74 12.07
CA TYR A 52 -1.08 -0.76 12.59
C TYR A 52 -1.42 -2.07 13.32
N TYR A 53 -0.65 -3.14 13.12
CA TYR A 53 -0.84 -4.40 13.85
C TYR A 53 -0.35 -4.35 15.31
N LEU A 54 0.63 -3.49 15.62
CA LEU A 54 1.35 -3.51 16.90
C LEU A 54 0.40 -3.35 18.10
N ASN A 55 -0.59 -2.46 17.96
CA ASN A 55 -1.55 -2.14 19.02
C ASN A 55 -3.01 -2.41 18.64
N ALA A 56 -3.27 -3.01 17.48
CA ALA A 56 -4.64 -3.28 17.03
C ALA A 56 -5.31 -4.33 17.92
N THR A 57 -6.53 -4.00 18.34
CA THR A 57 -7.52 -4.93 18.89
C THR A 57 -7.86 -6.02 17.88
N LYS A 58 -8.59 -7.06 18.32
CA LYS A 58 -9.01 -8.14 17.41
C LYS A 58 -9.89 -7.60 16.30
N GLU A 59 -10.77 -6.67 16.62
CA GLU A 59 -11.72 -6.05 15.70
C GLU A 59 -11.00 -5.17 14.68
N GLU A 60 -10.00 -4.39 15.10
CA GLU A 60 -9.19 -3.55 14.21
C GLU A 60 -8.27 -4.35 13.29
N ARG A 61 -7.90 -5.58 13.67
CA ARG A 61 -7.09 -6.47 12.80
C ARG A 61 -7.87 -7.00 11.61
N ILE A 62 -9.18 -7.20 11.74
CA ILE A 62 -10.04 -7.75 10.68
C ILE A 62 -9.86 -7.00 9.34
N PRO A 63 -9.98 -5.65 9.27
CA PRO A 63 -9.78 -4.94 8.02
C PRO A 63 -8.33 -4.99 7.53
N LEU A 64 -7.33 -5.06 8.42
CA LEU A 64 -5.92 -5.20 8.03
C LEU A 64 -5.68 -6.55 7.36
N ASP A 65 -6.09 -7.64 8.01
CA ASP A 65 -5.96 -9.01 7.52
C ASP A 65 -6.71 -9.19 6.19
N SER A 66 -7.91 -8.58 6.09
CA SER A 66 -8.73 -8.61 4.89
C SER A 66 -8.02 -8.02 3.66
N ILE A 67 -7.29 -6.90 3.82
CA ILE A 67 -6.49 -6.34 2.72
C ILE A 67 -5.34 -7.28 2.35
N ILE A 68 -4.61 -7.80 3.34
CA ILE A 68 -3.48 -8.70 3.09
C ILE A 68 -3.93 -9.96 2.32
N GLU A 69 -4.98 -10.63 2.79
CA GLU A 69 -5.47 -11.84 2.12
C GLU A 69 -6.03 -11.55 0.72
N ARG A 70 -6.75 -10.43 0.55
CA ARG A 70 -7.34 -10.05 -0.75
C ARG A 70 -6.28 -9.79 -1.82
N TYR A 71 -5.11 -9.27 -1.43
CA TYR A 71 -4.06 -8.85 -2.36
C TYR A 71 -2.84 -9.77 -2.38
N ARG A 72 -2.88 -10.90 -1.68
CA ARG A 72 -1.82 -11.91 -1.67
C ARG A 72 -1.45 -12.42 -3.06
N HIS A 73 -2.42 -12.52 -3.97
CA HIS A 73 -2.20 -12.96 -5.36
C HIS A 73 -1.26 -12.06 -6.16
N LEU A 74 -1.01 -10.82 -5.73
CA LEU A 74 -0.05 -9.92 -6.37
C LEU A 74 1.38 -10.49 -6.42
N GLN A 75 1.72 -11.47 -5.58
CA GLN A 75 3.01 -12.15 -5.60
C GLN A 75 3.23 -12.98 -6.87
N ASP A 76 2.16 -13.59 -7.40
CA ASP A 76 2.26 -14.63 -8.43
C ASP A 76 1.41 -14.35 -9.68
N CYS A 77 0.76 -13.18 -9.76
CA CYS A 77 -0.15 -12.88 -10.86
C CYS A 77 0.55 -12.36 -12.15
N GLY A 78 -0.19 -12.46 -13.25
CA GLY A 78 0.20 -11.89 -14.54
C GLY A 78 0.27 -10.37 -14.50
N ILE A 79 1.04 -9.77 -15.43
CA ILE A 79 1.34 -8.33 -15.40
C ILE A 79 0.11 -7.42 -15.53
N GLU A 80 -0.89 -7.82 -16.32
CA GLU A 80 -2.12 -7.04 -16.48
C GLU A 80 -2.94 -7.02 -15.17
N GLU A 81 -3.12 -8.18 -14.56
CA GLU A 81 -3.82 -8.31 -13.28
C GLU A 81 -3.04 -7.64 -12.15
N TYR A 82 -1.70 -7.70 -12.20
CA TYR A 82 -0.83 -7.05 -11.24
C TYR A 82 -1.11 -5.55 -11.15
N PHE A 83 -1.07 -4.82 -12.26
CA PHE A 83 -1.29 -3.37 -12.22
C PHE A 83 -2.74 -3.03 -11.87
N LYS A 84 -3.72 -3.77 -12.40
CA LYS A 84 -5.13 -3.57 -12.05
C LYS A 84 -5.41 -3.77 -10.57
N SER A 85 -4.87 -4.83 -9.97
CA SER A 85 -5.02 -5.10 -8.54
C SER A 85 -4.19 -4.14 -7.68
N THR A 86 -3.02 -3.70 -8.15
CA THR A 86 -2.20 -2.69 -7.46
C THR A 86 -2.94 -1.35 -7.35
N ASP A 87 -3.61 -0.92 -8.41
CA ASP A 87 -4.39 0.32 -8.42
C ASP A 87 -5.53 0.28 -7.38
N ARG A 88 -6.27 -0.83 -7.35
CA ARG A 88 -7.32 -1.08 -6.36
C ARG A 88 -6.78 -1.17 -4.93
N ALA A 89 -5.64 -1.82 -4.75
CA ALA A 89 -5.01 -1.94 -3.44
C ALA A 89 -4.60 -0.56 -2.87
N ALA A 90 -4.12 0.35 -3.73
CA ALA A 90 -3.80 1.71 -3.31
C ALA A 90 -5.05 2.50 -2.86
N GLU A 91 -6.21 2.27 -3.51
CA GLU A 91 -7.49 2.86 -3.12
C GLU A 91 -8.03 2.28 -1.80
N GLU A 92 -8.01 0.97 -1.64
CA GLU A 92 -8.44 0.33 -0.39
C GLU A 92 -7.53 0.70 0.78
N LEU A 93 -6.21 0.75 0.57
CA LEU A 93 -5.26 1.22 1.58
C LEU A 93 -5.55 2.67 1.97
N THR A 94 -5.81 3.54 0.98
CA THR A 94 -6.23 4.92 1.22
C THR A 94 -7.45 5.01 2.13
N LEU A 95 -8.50 4.25 1.81
CA LEU A 95 -9.76 4.27 2.56
C LEU A 95 -9.55 3.77 3.98
N LEU A 96 -8.76 2.71 4.16
CA LEU A 96 -8.40 2.21 5.48
C LEU A 96 -7.64 3.26 6.29
N LEU A 97 -6.62 3.90 5.73
CA LEU A 97 -5.84 4.93 6.42
C LEU A 97 -6.67 6.15 6.80
N ASN A 98 -7.65 6.53 5.96
CA ASN A 98 -8.62 7.57 6.30
C ASN A 98 -9.49 7.14 7.50
N HIS A 99 -9.98 5.90 7.50
CA HIS A 99 -10.78 5.36 8.58
C HIS A 99 -10.00 5.29 9.91
N LEU A 100 -8.71 4.97 9.84
CA LEU A 100 -7.79 4.95 10.99
C LEU A 100 -7.34 6.35 11.44
N GLY A 101 -7.80 7.42 10.78
CA GLY A 101 -7.42 8.81 11.12
C GLY A 101 -5.96 9.16 10.79
N VAL A 102 -5.27 8.30 10.03
CA VAL A 102 -3.90 8.55 9.53
C VAL A 102 -3.93 9.63 8.45
N TRP A 103 -5.03 9.65 7.69
CA TRP A 103 -5.25 10.64 6.65
C TRP A 103 -6.58 11.37 6.87
N SER A 104 -6.50 12.68 7.11
CA SER A 104 -7.62 13.60 6.96
C SER A 104 -7.40 14.39 5.67
N PRO A 105 -8.33 14.40 4.70
CA PRO A 105 -8.29 15.42 3.66
C PRO A 105 -8.35 16.76 4.38
N LYS A 106 -7.40 17.66 4.10
CA LYS A 106 -7.49 19.03 4.62
C LYS A 106 -8.85 19.58 4.23
N SER A 107 -9.64 19.95 5.23
CA SER A 107 -10.79 20.83 5.01
C SER A 107 -10.19 22.18 4.63
N ASP A 108 -10.27 22.51 3.34
CA ASP A 108 -10.03 23.88 2.87
C ASP A 108 -11.13 24.83 3.39
#